data_AF-A0A7D7VEF1-F1
#
_entry.id   AF-A0A7D7VEF1-F1
#
_cell.length_a   1.000
_cell.length_b   1.000
_cell.length_c   1.000
_cell.angle_alpha   90.00
_cell.angle_beta   90.00
_cell.angle_gamma   90.00
#
_symmetry.space_group_name_H-M   'P 1'
#
loop_
_entity.id
_entity.type
_entity.pdbx_description
1 polymer ?
#
loop_
_entity_poly.entity_id
_entity_poly.type
_entity_poly.pdbx_seq_one_letter_code
_entity_poly.pdbx_strand_id
1 'polypeptide(L)'
;MPSKRPVDKAITSDRLPKKHVRNLWIDKVEEEEGKLDSDHQTPIYLTLPGGEGKEIQELIDRGILGRTEATSIRDSDKWKVVAVENCPREVSKLQRKFPGLIIHQTSIADLLKGDGELRFPEGRVLKHCLAKIINLDLNFPLKGKFVNSVSIYPIVQLIKKIAEIHNNQSPSEEWFLFLTLHGEIQLEEKMKSEVVTFINENLSGHPEFAEKAEKLINQMDEKRIDSNILNIILKNGKLQQKFIMLFLPKLVADRLKNHKWNIIINHAYIYGSLPDSAPMTTWIMSFRKNNSDGATGNSCYEDNVNNILNNLAEIDSNGRVKAIV
;
A
#
# COMPACT_ATOMS: atom_id res chain seq x y z
N MET A 1 -33.62 -5.78 3.04
CA MET A 1 -32.55 -5.18 2.21
C MET A 1 -31.42 -4.77 3.16
N PRO A 2 -30.15 -5.17 2.97
CA PRO A 2 -29.08 -4.68 3.83
C PRO A 2 -28.85 -3.20 3.51
N SER A 3 -28.93 -2.33 4.51
CA SER A 3 -28.60 -0.92 4.36
C SER A 3 -27.16 -0.77 3.86
N LYS A 4 -26.95 -0.14 2.69
CA LYS A 4 -25.62 0.25 2.21
C LYS A 4 -24.91 0.99 3.34
N ARG A 5 -23.75 0.50 3.80
CA ARG A 5 -22.97 1.19 4.82
C ARG A 5 -22.59 2.58 4.28
N PRO A 6 -22.44 3.62 5.12
CA PRO A 6 -21.94 4.92 4.70
C PRO A 6 -20.63 4.80 3.88
N VAL A 7 -19.78 3.82 4.23
CA VAL A 7 -18.57 3.47 3.49
C VAL A 7 -18.86 2.99 2.06
N ASP A 8 -19.91 2.22 1.83
CA ASP A 8 -20.27 1.71 0.50
C ASP A 8 -20.80 2.84 -0.40
N LYS A 9 -21.53 3.82 0.16
CA LYS A 9 -21.90 5.07 -0.55
C LYS A 9 -20.67 5.92 -0.85
N ALA A 10 -19.71 5.96 0.07
CA ALA A 10 -18.49 6.73 -0.07
C ALA A 10 -17.50 6.17 -1.10
N ILE A 11 -17.48 4.84 -1.25
CA ILE A 11 -16.68 4.13 -2.25
C ILE A 11 -17.28 4.29 -3.66
N THR A 12 -18.61 4.40 -3.78
CA THR A 12 -19.28 4.47 -5.09
C THR A 12 -19.18 5.82 -5.82
N SER A 13 -18.89 6.93 -5.15
CA SER A 13 -18.77 8.21 -5.85
C SER A 13 -17.39 8.35 -6.51
N ASP A 14 -17.35 8.79 -7.78
CA ASP A 14 -16.12 9.22 -8.47
C ASP A 14 -15.60 10.52 -7.87
N ARG A 15 -15.14 10.43 -6.63
CA ARG A 15 -14.56 11.55 -5.91
C ARG A 15 -13.24 11.90 -6.56
N LEU A 16 -13.03 13.19 -6.79
CA LEU A 16 -11.82 13.72 -7.40
C LEU A 16 -10.54 13.24 -6.68
N PRO A 17 -10.47 13.15 -5.34
CA PRO A 17 -9.30 12.56 -4.66
C PRO A 17 -8.99 11.13 -5.07
N LYS A 18 -10.01 10.25 -5.07
CA LYS A 18 -9.80 8.84 -5.40
C LYS A 18 -9.45 8.66 -6.87
N LYS A 19 -10.04 9.48 -7.75
CA LYS A 19 -9.69 9.53 -9.17
C LYS A 19 -8.23 9.98 -9.35
N HIS A 20 -7.79 11.01 -8.65
CA HIS A 20 -6.41 11.47 -8.68
C HIS A 20 -5.43 10.35 -8.27
N VAL A 21 -5.69 9.70 -7.13
CA VAL A 21 -4.87 8.58 -6.65
C VAL A 21 -4.84 7.42 -7.65
N ARG A 22 -6.00 7.05 -8.22
CA ARG A 22 -6.07 6.02 -9.27
C ARG A 22 -5.25 6.39 -10.49
N ASN A 23 -5.33 7.65 -10.94
CA ASN A 23 -4.56 8.09 -12.09
C ASN A 23 -3.06 7.93 -11.84
N LEU A 24 -2.56 8.28 -10.65
CA LEU A 24 -1.15 8.06 -10.31
C LEU A 24 -0.74 6.58 -10.40
N TRP A 25 -1.63 5.67 -10.00
CA TRP A 25 -1.39 4.24 -10.13
C TRP A 25 -1.28 3.82 -11.58
N ILE A 26 -2.23 4.28 -12.40
CA ILE A 26 -2.27 3.94 -13.82
C ILE A 26 -1.10 4.58 -14.59
N ASP A 27 -0.75 5.84 -14.29
CA ASP A 27 0.40 6.54 -14.86
C ASP A 27 1.69 5.73 -14.61
N LYS A 28 1.82 5.13 -13.42
CA LYS A 28 2.97 4.29 -13.09
C LYS A 28 2.94 2.92 -13.77
N VAL A 29 1.75 2.33 -13.96
CA VAL A 29 1.60 1.10 -14.77
C VAL A 29 2.01 1.36 -16.22
N GLU A 30 1.59 2.49 -16.79
CA GLU A 30 1.96 2.93 -18.13
C GLU A 30 3.48 3.14 -18.26
N GLU A 31 4.08 3.83 -17.29
CA GLU A 31 5.54 4.06 -17.23
C GLU A 31 6.33 2.74 -17.21
N GLU A 32 5.90 1.78 -16.40
CA GLU A 32 6.61 0.50 -16.29
C GLU A 32 6.34 -0.42 -17.48
N GLU A 33 5.13 -0.42 -18.05
CA GLU A 33 4.82 -1.23 -19.25
C GLU A 33 5.71 -0.87 -20.43
N GLY A 34 5.95 0.44 -20.65
CA GLY A 34 6.84 0.92 -21.71
C GLY A 34 8.32 0.58 -21.54
N LYS A 35 8.72 0.02 -20.37
CA LYS A 35 10.10 -0.41 -20.09
C LYS A 35 10.28 -1.93 -20.19
N LEU A 36 9.21 -2.70 -20.34
CA LEU A 36 9.28 -4.15 -20.35
C LEU A 36 9.67 -4.67 -21.73
N ASP A 37 10.56 -5.66 -21.74
CA ASP A 37 10.90 -6.40 -22.94
C ASP A 37 9.72 -7.28 -23.40
N SER A 38 9.69 -7.62 -24.69
CA SER A 38 8.66 -8.47 -25.29
C SER A 38 8.54 -9.86 -24.64
N ASP A 39 9.62 -10.31 -23.98
CA ASP A 39 9.73 -11.64 -23.37
C ASP A 39 9.43 -11.63 -21.87
N HIS A 40 8.98 -10.52 -21.31
CA HIS A 40 8.66 -10.41 -19.87
C HIS A 40 7.55 -11.39 -19.48
N GLN A 41 7.80 -12.21 -18.45
CA GLN A 41 6.92 -13.35 -18.10
C GLN A 41 6.10 -13.15 -16.81
N THR A 42 6.30 -12.05 -16.10
CA THR A 42 5.56 -11.71 -14.88
C THR A 42 4.52 -10.65 -15.16
N PRO A 43 3.39 -10.61 -14.43
CA PRO A 43 2.42 -9.54 -14.63
C PRO A 43 3.01 -8.16 -14.32
N ILE A 44 2.47 -7.15 -14.98
CA ILE A 44 2.83 -5.76 -14.68
C ILE A 44 2.10 -5.33 -13.41
N TYR A 45 0.83 -5.71 -13.29
CA TYR A 45 -0.06 -5.17 -12.27
C TYR A 45 -0.89 -6.26 -11.59
N LEU A 46 -0.75 -6.37 -10.27
CA LEU A 46 -1.67 -7.12 -9.41
C LEU A 46 -2.53 -6.13 -8.64
N THR A 47 -3.85 -6.31 -8.68
CA THR A 47 -4.75 -5.30 -8.10
C THR A 47 -6.02 -5.86 -7.46
N LEU A 48 -6.68 -5.01 -6.65
CA LEU A 48 -7.92 -5.26 -5.92
C LEU A 48 -9.07 -4.39 -6.49
N PRO A 49 -9.60 -4.73 -7.67
CA PRO A 49 -10.42 -3.79 -8.47
C PRO A 49 -11.83 -3.57 -7.96
N GLY A 50 -12.33 -4.43 -7.05
CA GLY A 50 -13.76 -4.52 -6.75
C GLY A 50 -14.57 -4.94 -7.98
N GLY A 51 -15.89 -5.12 -7.83
CA GLY A 51 -16.72 -5.55 -8.96
C GLY A 51 -16.92 -4.52 -10.06
N GLU A 52 -16.64 -3.23 -9.79
CA GLU A 52 -16.74 -2.16 -10.80
C GLU A 52 -15.55 -2.15 -11.75
N GLY A 53 -14.38 -2.60 -11.30
CA GLY A 53 -13.13 -2.63 -12.08
C GLY A 53 -12.79 -1.32 -12.78
N LYS A 54 -12.92 -0.20 -12.08
CA LYS A 54 -12.67 1.14 -12.65
C LYS A 54 -11.23 1.29 -13.14
N GLU A 55 -10.26 0.75 -12.40
CA GLU A 55 -8.86 0.74 -12.83
C GLU A 55 -8.62 -0.15 -14.05
N ILE A 56 -9.32 -1.29 -14.17
CA ILE A 56 -9.22 -2.15 -15.35
C ILE A 56 -9.79 -1.42 -16.58
N GLN A 57 -10.90 -0.69 -16.42
CA GLN A 57 -11.45 0.13 -17.49
C GLN A 57 -10.45 1.24 -17.90
N GLU A 58 -9.84 1.94 -16.94
CA GLU A 58 -8.85 2.98 -17.23
C GLU A 58 -7.62 2.42 -17.96
N LEU A 59 -7.12 1.23 -17.59
CA LEU A 59 -6.03 0.55 -18.32
C LEU A 59 -6.39 0.24 -19.78
N ILE A 60 -7.67 -0.03 -20.05
CA ILE A 60 -8.17 -0.28 -21.41
C ILE A 60 -8.31 1.05 -22.16
N ASP A 61 -8.85 2.07 -21.51
CA ASP A 61 -9.05 3.40 -22.10
C ASP A 61 -7.72 4.05 -22.50
N ARG A 62 -6.63 3.72 -21.78
CA ARG A 62 -5.26 4.15 -22.10
C ARG A 62 -4.47 3.22 -23.03
N GLY A 63 -5.09 2.14 -23.50
CA GLY A 63 -4.47 1.21 -24.45
C GLY A 63 -3.42 0.26 -23.86
N ILE A 64 -3.24 0.22 -22.53
CA ILE A 64 -2.34 -0.72 -21.85
C ILE A 64 -2.89 -2.16 -21.97
N LEU A 65 -4.22 -2.29 -21.86
CA LEU A 65 -4.97 -3.52 -22.11
C LEU A 65 -5.80 -3.41 -23.39
N GLY A 66 -5.50 -4.22 -24.40
CA GLY A 66 -6.29 -4.31 -25.61
C GLY A 66 -7.52 -5.18 -25.45
N ARG A 67 -8.57 -4.85 -26.21
CA ARG A 67 -9.77 -5.70 -26.40
C ARG A 67 -9.81 -6.31 -27.79
N THR A 68 -10.39 -7.51 -27.89
CA THR A 68 -10.79 -8.12 -29.16
C THR A 68 -12.09 -7.48 -29.66
N GLU A 69 -12.47 -7.78 -30.90
CA GLU A 69 -13.77 -7.37 -31.47
C GLU A 69 -14.95 -7.88 -30.63
N ALA A 70 -14.79 -9.04 -30.01
CA ALA A 70 -15.77 -9.64 -29.09
C ALA A 70 -15.67 -9.09 -27.64
N THR A 71 -14.96 -7.98 -27.41
CA THR A 71 -14.79 -7.28 -26.12
C THR A 71 -13.98 -7.99 -25.03
N SER A 72 -13.45 -9.20 -25.30
CA SER A 72 -12.54 -9.90 -24.39
C SER A 72 -11.18 -9.20 -24.32
N ILE A 73 -10.48 -9.30 -23.20
CA ILE A 73 -9.05 -8.96 -23.11
C ILE A 73 -8.29 -9.81 -24.14
N ARG A 74 -7.43 -9.16 -24.94
CA ARG A 74 -6.59 -9.83 -25.95
C ARG A 74 -5.66 -10.83 -25.29
N ASP A 75 -5.42 -11.96 -25.95
CA ASP A 75 -4.55 -13.02 -25.42
C ASP A 75 -3.12 -12.52 -25.15
N SER A 76 -2.61 -11.61 -26.00
CA SER A 76 -1.30 -10.96 -25.83
C SER A 76 -1.21 -10.08 -24.57
N ASP A 77 -2.34 -9.64 -24.01
CA ASP A 77 -2.39 -8.72 -22.87
C ASP A 77 -2.87 -9.41 -21.58
N LYS A 78 -3.34 -10.67 -21.66
CA LYS A 78 -3.88 -11.40 -20.50
C LYS A 78 -2.88 -11.55 -19.35
N TRP A 79 -1.59 -11.56 -19.64
CA TRP A 79 -0.54 -11.66 -18.63
C TRP A 79 -0.30 -10.35 -17.88
N LYS A 80 -0.65 -9.19 -18.47
CA LYS A 80 -0.28 -7.88 -17.93
C LYS A 80 -0.93 -7.59 -16.57
N VAL A 81 -2.17 -8.03 -16.38
CA VAL A 81 -2.98 -7.67 -15.21
C VAL A 81 -3.62 -8.88 -14.55
N VAL A 82 -3.45 -8.97 -13.23
CA VAL A 82 -4.06 -9.99 -12.38
C VAL A 82 -4.94 -9.30 -11.35
N ALA A 83 -6.23 -9.64 -11.34
CA ALA A 83 -7.17 -9.19 -10.33
C ALA A 83 -7.29 -10.20 -9.19
N VAL A 84 -7.47 -9.70 -7.97
CA VAL A 84 -7.77 -10.51 -6.78
C VAL A 84 -9.04 -9.97 -6.15
N GLU A 85 -10.04 -10.82 -6.00
CA GLU A 85 -11.36 -10.46 -5.47
C GLU A 85 -11.96 -11.65 -4.72
N ASN A 86 -12.35 -11.47 -3.46
CA ASN A 86 -12.83 -12.58 -2.64
C ASN A 86 -14.35 -12.78 -2.73
N CYS A 87 -15.10 -11.77 -3.19
CA CYS A 87 -16.54 -11.80 -3.27
C CYS A 87 -17.01 -12.44 -4.59
N PRO A 88 -17.69 -13.61 -4.56
CA PRO A 88 -18.13 -14.29 -5.78
C PRO A 88 -19.00 -13.41 -6.70
N ARG A 89 -19.85 -12.57 -6.09
CA ARG A 89 -20.72 -11.65 -6.83
C ARG A 89 -19.92 -10.60 -7.61
N GLU A 90 -18.86 -10.07 -7.01
CA GLU A 90 -18.01 -9.06 -7.64
C GLU A 90 -17.12 -9.69 -8.71
N VAL A 91 -16.62 -10.92 -8.50
CA VAL A 91 -15.96 -11.72 -9.54
C VAL A 91 -16.87 -11.91 -10.75
N SER A 92 -18.14 -12.32 -10.56
CA SER A 92 -19.07 -12.48 -11.68
C SER A 92 -19.41 -11.17 -12.39
N LYS A 93 -19.31 -10.00 -11.73
CA LYS A 93 -19.43 -8.71 -12.41
C LYS A 93 -18.18 -8.41 -13.24
N LEU A 94 -16.98 -8.60 -12.67
CA LEU A 94 -15.72 -8.41 -13.37
C LEU A 94 -15.62 -9.29 -14.61
N GLN A 95 -15.94 -10.58 -14.50
CA GLN A 95 -15.91 -11.52 -15.64
C GLN A 95 -16.87 -11.13 -16.77
N ARG A 96 -18.05 -10.59 -16.43
CA ARG A 96 -19.01 -10.09 -17.43
C ARG A 96 -18.53 -8.79 -18.10
N LYS A 97 -17.90 -7.90 -17.34
CA LYS A 97 -17.44 -6.59 -17.82
C LYS A 97 -16.11 -6.67 -18.57
N PHE A 98 -15.23 -7.58 -18.18
CA PHE A 98 -13.90 -7.79 -18.73
C PHE A 98 -13.65 -9.29 -19.00
N PRO A 99 -14.34 -9.89 -20.00
CA PRO A 99 -14.11 -11.29 -20.35
C PRO A 99 -12.62 -11.54 -20.64
N GLY A 100 -12.09 -12.67 -20.18
CA GLY A 100 -10.68 -13.04 -20.37
C GLY A 100 -9.69 -12.45 -19.37
N LEU A 101 -10.11 -11.55 -18.46
CA LEU A 101 -9.27 -11.07 -17.36
C LEU A 101 -8.93 -12.22 -16.39
N ILE A 102 -7.66 -12.31 -15.97
CA ILE A 102 -7.22 -13.25 -14.95
C ILE A 102 -7.68 -12.76 -13.57
N ILE A 103 -8.51 -13.55 -12.89
CA ILE A 103 -9.05 -13.22 -11.57
C ILE A 103 -8.80 -14.38 -10.61
N HIS A 104 -8.14 -14.12 -9.48
CA HIS A 104 -8.10 -15.04 -8.34
C HIS A 104 -9.27 -14.75 -7.42
N GLN A 105 -10.20 -15.71 -7.30
CA GLN A 105 -11.33 -15.60 -6.39
C GLN A 105 -10.92 -15.93 -4.95
N THR A 106 -10.18 -15.03 -4.30
CA THR A 106 -9.62 -15.21 -2.97
C THR A 106 -9.25 -13.87 -2.33
N SER A 107 -8.89 -13.84 -1.05
CA SER A 107 -8.32 -12.65 -0.44
C SER A 107 -6.82 -12.52 -0.77
N ILE A 108 -6.26 -11.31 -0.74
CA ILE A 108 -4.82 -11.13 -0.95
C ILE A 108 -3.98 -11.89 0.10
N ALA A 109 -4.46 -11.96 1.34
CA ALA A 109 -3.81 -12.72 2.39
C ALA A 109 -3.77 -14.22 2.07
N ASP A 110 -4.89 -14.79 1.60
CA ASP A 110 -4.97 -16.21 1.25
C ASP A 110 -4.20 -16.54 -0.04
N LEU A 111 -4.17 -15.62 -1.02
CA LEU A 111 -3.34 -15.75 -2.22
C LEU A 111 -1.86 -15.91 -1.83
N LEU A 112 -1.43 -15.13 -0.84
CA LEU A 112 -0.10 -15.19 -0.24
C LEU A 112 0.06 -16.31 0.78
N LYS A 113 -0.93 -17.19 0.99
CA LYS A 113 -0.92 -18.29 1.99
C LYS A 113 -0.84 -17.83 3.45
N GLY A 114 -1.55 -16.75 3.80
CA GLY A 114 -1.73 -16.24 5.15
C GLY A 114 -0.62 -15.28 5.63
N ASP A 115 -0.68 -14.91 6.92
CA ASP A 115 0.24 -13.99 7.60
C ASP A 115 1.49 -14.66 8.20
N GLY A 116 1.62 -15.98 8.07
CA GLY A 116 2.79 -16.74 8.53
C GLY A 116 3.97 -16.74 7.55
N GLU A 117 5.18 -16.89 8.08
CA GLU A 117 6.47 -16.80 7.36
C GLU A 117 6.87 -18.10 6.63
N LEU A 118 6.19 -19.23 6.88
CA LEU A 118 6.64 -20.54 6.42
C LEU A 118 6.00 -21.03 5.11
N ARG A 119 4.92 -20.38 4.66
CA ARG A 119 4.14 -20.85 3.51
C ARG A 119 4.08 -19.77 2.46
N PHE A 120 4.51 -20.07 1.25
CA PHE A 120 4.50 -19.15 0.12
C PHE A 120 3.60 -19.69 -1.01
N PRO A 121 3.09 -18.82 -1.89
CA PRO A 121 2.47 -19.28 -3.13
C PRO A 121 3.49 -20.02 -4.00
N GLU A 122 3.00 -20.92 -4.84
CA GLU A 122 3.83 -21.74 -5.74
C GLU A 122 3.29 -21.68 -7.18
N GLY A 123 4.10 -22.13 -8.13
CA GLY A 123 3.72 -22.26 -9.54
C GLY A 123 3.21 -20.96 -10.16
N ARG A 124 2.06 -21.03 -10.83
CA ARG A 124 1.46 -19.86 -11.49
C ARG A 124 1.04 -18.75 -10.50
N VAL A 125 0.63 -19.11 -9.28
CA VAL A 125 0.25 -18.10 -8.27
C VAL A 125 1.46 -17.30 -7.83
N LEU A 126 2.60 -17.96 -7.61
CA LEU A 126 3.86 -17.28 -7.30
C LEU A 126 4.23 -16.28 -8.40
N LYS A 127 4.16 -16.69 -9.69
CA LYS A 127 4.40 -15.81 -10.83
C LYS A 127 3.51 -14.57 -10.83
N HIS A 128 2.25 -14.71 -10.41
CA HIS A 128 1.34 -13.57 -10.32
C HIS A 128 1.66 -12.64 -9.15
N CYS A 129 2.10 -13.19 -8.02
CA CYS A 129 2.54 -12.40 -6.86
C CYS A 129 3.88 -11.68 -7.08
N LEU A 130 4.58 -11.97 -8.18
CA LEU A 130 5.79 -11.26 -8.63
C LEU A 130 5.47 -10.07 -9.53
N ALA A 131 4.23 -9.58 -9.52
CA ALA A 131 3.86 -8.47 -10.36
C ALA A 131 4.74 -7.23 -10.09
N LYS A 132 5.13 -6.51 -11.16
CA LYS A 132 5.99 -5.32 -11.03
C LYS A 132 5.39 -4.26 -10.10
N ILE A 133 4.07 -4.12 -10.16
CA ILE A 133 3.28 -3.20 -9.37
C ILE A 133 2.18 -3.98 -8.66
N ILE A 134 2.10 -3.80 -7.35
CA ILE A 134 1.07 -4.43 -6.50
C ILE A 134 0.24 -3.33 -5.86
N ASN A 135 -1.07 -3.31 -6.14
CA ASN A 135 -2.02 -2.39 -5.53
C ASN A 135 -2.82 -3.07 -4.42
N LEU A 136 -2.51 -2.67 -3.19
CA LEU A 136 -3.24 -2.99 -1.98
C LEU A 136 -4.15 -1.80 -1.60
N ASP A 137 -5.26 -1.65 -2.33
CA ASP A 137 -6.31 -0.67 -2.02
C ASP A 137 -7.23 -1.16 -0.89
N LEU A 138 -6.72 -1.13 0.33
CA LEU A 138 -7.34 -1.76 1.48
C LEU A 138 -8.17 -0.75 2.27
N ASN A 139 -9.49 -0.88 2.22
CA ASN A 139 -10.39 0.00 2.97
C ASN A 139 -10.59 -0.47 4.43
N PHE A 140 -9.49 -0.68 5.16
CA PHE A 140 -9.54 -1.04 6.57
C PHE A 140 -8.46 -0.29 7.37
N PRO A 141 -8.68 -0.10 8.69
CA PRO A 141 -7.73 0.63 9.55
C PRO A 141 -6.41 -0.13 9.72
N LEU A 142 -5.35 0.60 10.07
CA LEU A 142 -4.11 -0.04 10.53
C LEU A 142 -4.37 -0.72 11.88
N LYS A 143 -4.48 -2.04 11.86
CA LYS A 143 -4.72 -2.85 13.07
C LYS A 143 -3.42 -3.41 13.62
N GLY A 144 -3.12 -3.10 14.88
CA GLY A 144 -2.16 -3.81 15.69
C GLY A 144 -2.87 -4.82 16.59
N LYS A 145 -2.36 -6.05 16.65
CA LYS A 145 -2.81 -7.09 17.60
C LYS A 145 -1.61 -7.67 18.36
N PHE A 146 -1.84 -8.13 19.59
CA PHE A 146 -0.80 -8.78 20.38
C PHE A 146 -1.03 -10.30 20.40
N VAL A 147 -0.16 -11.06 19.73
CA VAL A 147 -0.28 -12.51 19.59
C VAL A 147 1.00 -13.17 20.10
N ASN A 148 0.88 -14.12 21.05
CA ASN A 148 2.01 -14.83 21.62
C ASN A 148 3.16 -13.91 22.10
N SER A 149 2.80 -12.83 22.79
CA SER A 149 3.74 -11.81 23.28
C SER A 149 4.47 -10.99 22.21
N VAL A 150 3.98 -11.01 20.97
CA VAL A 150 4.55 -10.25 19.85
C VAL A 150 3.48 -9.34 19.25
N SER A 151 3.86 -8.10 19.02
CA SER A 151 3.06 -7.14 18.26
C SER A 151 3.05 -7.47 16.78
N ILE A 152 1.85 -7.74 16.25
CA ILE A 152 1.63 -8.09 14.85
C ILE A 152 0.75 -7.03 14.19
N TYR A 153 1.21 -6.55 13.04
CA TYR A 153 0.44 -5.71 12.14
C TYR A 153 0.18 -6.51 10.85
N PRO A 154 -1.03 -7.04 10.63
CA PRO A 154 -1.30 -7.94 9.51
C PRO A 154 -0.89 -7.35 8.16
N ILE A 155 -1.12 -6.06 7.93
CA ILE A 155 -0.72 -5.40 6.67
C ILE A 155 0.80 -5.40 6.50
N VAL A 156 1.57 -5.17 7.56
CA VAL A 156 3.04 -5.19 7.49
C VAL A 156 3.54 -6.61 7.23
N GLN A 157 2.89 -7.63 7.77
CA GLN A 157 3.21 -9.03 7.45
C GLN A 157 2.95 -9.37 5.98
N LEU A 158 1.85 -8.86 5.41
CA LEU A 158 1.58 -9.03 3.97
C LEU A 158 2.66 -8.35 3.11
N ILE A 159 3.04 -7.11 3.44
CA ILE A 159 4.09 -6.37 2.73
C ILE A 159 5.43 -7.10 2.86
N LYS A 160 5.76 -7.58 4.07
CA LYS A 160 6.97 -8.36 4.31
C LYS A 160 7.04 -9.59 3.41
N LYS A 161 5.92 -10.32 3.34
CA LYS A 161 5.82 -11.55 2.55
C LYS A 161 5.92 -11.31 1.04
N ILE A 162 5.32 -10.22 0.55
CA ILE A 162 5.49 -9.79 -0.84
C ILE A 162 6.98 -9.48 -1.09
N ALA A 163 7.60 -8.68 -0.24
CA ALA A 163 9.01 -8.35 -0.37
C ALA A 163 9.92 -9.59 -0.35
N GLU A 164 9.59 -10.63 0.43
CA GLU A 164 10.28 -11.93 0.44
C GLU A 164 10.12 -12.71 -0.87
N ILE A 165 8.91 -12.72 -1.44
CA ILE A 165 8.64 -13.34 -2.75
C ILE A 165 9.53 -12.70 -3.83
N HIS A 166 9.61 -11.37 -3.86
CA HIS A 166 10.47 -10.63 -4.78
C HIS A 166 11.96 -10.83 -4.48
N ASN A 167 12.33 -10.95 -3.20
CA ASN A 167 13.73 -11.13 -2.78
C ASN A 167 14.32 -12.48 -3.26
N ASN A 168 13.47 -13.49 -3.44
CA ASN A 168 13.89 -14.81 -3.89
C ASN A 168 14.05 -14.90 -5.42
N GLN A 169 13.87 -13.79 -6.16
CA GLN A 169 14.19 -13.71 -7.59
C GLN A 169 15.65 -13.36 -7.82
N SER A 170 16.23 -13.97 -8.86
CA SER A 170 17.60 -13.68 -9.31
C SER A 170 17.59 -13.37 -10.82
N PRO A 171 17.90 -12.12 -11.24
CA PRO A 171 18.18 -10.96 -10.39
C PRO A 171 16.93 -10.46 -9.65
N SER A 172 17.11 -9.82 -8.49
CA SER A 172 16.02 -9.13 -7.81
C SER A 172 15.72 -7.83 -8.54
N GLU A 173 14.51 -7.69 -9.08
CA GLU A 173 14.07 -6.47 -9.75
C GLU A 173 13.46 -5.47 -8.77
N GLU A 174 13.53 -4.18 -9.12
CA GLU A 174 12.71 -3.15 -8.46
C GLU A 174 11.23 -3.48 -8.64
N TRP A 175 10.42 -3.24 -7.61
CA TRP A 175 8.96 -3.35 -7.68
C TRP A 175 8.29 -2.23 -6.90
N PHE A 176 6.98 -2.05 -7.13
CA PHE A 176 6.22 -0.95 -6.55
C PHE A 176 5.02 -1.46 -5.76
N LEU A 177 4.77 -0.81 -4.63
CA LEU A 177 3.59 -1.02 -3.81
C LEU A 177 2.74 0.24 -3.81
N PHE A 178 1.52 0.12 -4.31
CA PHE A 178 0.46 1.08 -4.00
C PHE A 178 -0.29 0.58 -2.80
N LEU A 179 -0.28 1.34 -1.72
CA LEU A 179 -0.99 0.99 -0.51
C LEU A 179 -2.00 2.08 -0.24
N THR A 180 -3.25 1.70 0.01
CA THR A 180 -4.25 2.59 0.60
C THR A 180 -4.79 1.93 1.85
N LEU A 181 -4.91 2.67 2.94
CA LEU A 181 -5.54 2.27 4.18
C LEU A 181 -6.63 3.27 4.57
N HIS A 182 -7.60 2.80 5.36
CA HIS A 182 -8.44 3.73 6.11
C HIS A 182 -7.55 4.49 7.09
N GLY A 183 -7.78 5.80 7.23
CA GLY A 183 -6.99 6.74 8.03
C GLY A 183 -7.12 6.56 9.55
N GLU A 184 -7.56 5.40 10.00
CA GLU A 184 -7.72 5.04 11.40
C GLU A 184 -6.67 4.01 11.81
N ILE A 185 -6.23 4.12 13.06
CA ILE A 185 -5.34 3.16 13.70
C ILE A 185 -6.05 2.53 14.90
N GLN A 186 -6.00 1.20 14.97
CA GLN A 186 -6.61 0.42 16.05
C GLN A 186 -5.51 -0.38 16.72
N LEU A 187 -5.21 -0.04 17.98
CA LEU A 187 -4.17 -0.66 18.79
C LEU A 187 -4.80 -1.29 20.02
N GLU A 188 -4.38 -2.50 20.36
CA GLU A 188 -4.63 -3.04 21.69
C GLU A 188 -3.87 -2.23 22.75
N GLU A 189 -4.43 -2.11 23.97
CA GLU A 189 -3.82 -1.31 25.04
C GLU A 189 -2.35 -1.69 25.32
N LYS A 190 -2.04 -2.99 25.27
CA LYS A 190 -0.68 -3.51 25.48
C LYS A 190 0.34 -3.03 24.44
N MET A 191 -0.11 -2.62 23.26
CA MET A 191 0.77 -2.16 22.18
C MET A 191 1.12 -0.68 22.30
N LYS A 192 0.34 0.11 23.04
CA LYS A 192 0.53 1.57 23.09
C LYS A 192 1.92 1.95 23.60
N SER A 193 2.39 1.27 24.65
CA SER A 193 3.75 1.49 25.18
C SER A 193 4.81 1.09 24.18
N GLU A 194 4.62 -0.01 23.44
CA GLU A 194 5.57 -0.43 22.39
C GLU A 194 5.63 0.57 21.25
N VAL A 195 4.48 1.09 20.80
CA VAL A 195 4.40 2.13 19.76
C VAL A 195 5.10 3.41 20.20
N VAL A 196 4.88 3.84 21.44
CA VAL A 196 5.56 5.00 22.05
C VAL A 196 7.07 4.78 22.05
N THR A 197 7.55 3.65 22.56
CA THR A 197 8.98 3.31 22.59
C THR A 197 9.58 3.30 21.19
N PHE A 198 8.95 2.57 20.27
CA PHE A 198 9.42 2.44 18.89
C PHE A 198 9.54 3.79 18.19
N ILE A 199 8.53 4.67 18.33
CA ILE A 199 8.60 6.00 17.72
C ILE A 199 9.67 6.87 18.39
N ASN A 200 9.78 6.87 19.72
CA ASN A 200 10.73 7.73 20.43
C ASN A 200 12.21 7.33 20.23
N GLU A 201 12.52 6.03 20.18
CA GLU A 201 13.86 5.55 19.80
C GLU A 201 14.31 6.15 18.47
N ASN A 202 13.35 6.25 17.57
CA ASN A 202 13.53 6.71 16.22
C ASN A 202 13.56 8.22 16.04
N LEU A 203 12.80 8.96 16.85
CA LEU A 203 12.92 10.41 16.94
C LEU A 203 14.28 10.79 17.54
N SER A 204 14.77 10.00 18.50
CA SER A 204 16.07 10.24 19.12
C SER A 204 17.25 9.88 18.21
N GLY A 205 17.14 8.79 17.44
CA GLY A 205 18.20 8.33 16.54
C GLY A 205 18.32 9.07 15.21
N HIS A 206 17.28 9.80 14.78
CA HIS A 206 17.21 10.41 13.44
C HIS A 206 16.73 11.86 13.50
N PRO A 207 17.64 12.86 13.66
CA PRO A 207 17.28 14.25 13.87
C PRO A 207 16.43 14.87 12.75
N GLU A 208 16.75 14.58 11.49
CA GLU A 208 15.98 15.09 10.33
C GLU A 208 14.56 14.52 10.30
N PHE A 209 14.43 13.22 10.58
CA PHE A 209 13.13 12.58 10.72
C PHE A 209 12.33 13.20 11.88
N ALA A 210 12.97 13.47 13.01
CA ALA A 210 12.33 14.08 14.17
C ALA A 210 11.80 15.49 13.90
N GLU A 211 12.56 16.31 13.16
CA GLU A 211 12.12 17.64 12.77
C GLU A 211 10.90 17.59 11.83
N LYS A 212 10.91 16.70 10.83
CA LYS A 212 9.77 16.53 9.92
C LYS A 212 8.55 15.94 10.64
N ALA A 213 8.76 15.01 11.58
CA ALA A 213 7.71 14.42 12.42
C ALA A 213 7.00 15.47 13.29
N GLU A 214 7.79 16.35 13.91
CA GLU A 214 7.30 17.46 14.73
C GLU A 214 6.41 18.41 13.90
N LYS A 215 6.86 18.80 12.71
CA LYS A 215 6.05 19.61 11.77
C LYS A 215 4.76 18.91 11.36
N LEU A 216 4.82 17.61 11.10
CA LEU A 216 3.65 16.82 10.66
C LEU A 216 2.58 16.73 11.75
N ILE A 217 2.95 16.34 12.96
CA ILE A 217 2.02 16.10 14.07
C ILE A 217 1.63 17.41 14.77
N ASN A 218 2.54 18.39 14.86
CA ASN A 218 2.36 19.71 15.48
C ASN A 218 1.81 19.69 16.93
N GLN A 219 1.93 18.55 17.59
CA GLN A 219 1.50 18.29 18.97
C GLN A 219 2.55 17.49 19.74
N MET A 220 3.75 17.35 19.19
CA MET A 220 4.86 16.69 19.85
C MET A 220 5.47 17.65 20.87
N ASP A 221 5.81 17.12 22.04
CA ASP A 221 6.50 17.87 23.09
C ASP A 221 7.97 17.50 23.06
N GLU A 222 8.86 18.49 22.93
CA GLU A 222 10.31 18.29 22.82
C GLU A 222 10.74 17.18 21.81
N LYS A 223 10.06 17.10 20.66
CA LYS A 223 10.26 16.04 19.65
C LYS A 223 10.04 14.62 20.18
N ARG A 224 9.13 14.44 21.13
CA ARG A 224 8.73 13.13 21.69
C ARG A 224 7.22 12.93 21.61
N ILE A 225 6.82 11.67 21.62
CA ILE A 225 5.43 11.23 21.76
C ILE A 225 5.33 10.44 23.05
N ASP A 226 4.66 10.98 24.06
CA ASP A 226 4.33 10.24 25.28
C ASP A 226 2.96 9.53 25.14
N SER A 227 2.52 8.89 26.21
CA SER A 227 1.22 8.20 26.22
C SER A 227 0.03 9.17 26.10
N ASN A 228 0.15 10.41 26.58
CA ASN A 228 -0.92 11.41 26.51
C ASN A 228 -1.09 11.92 25.09
N ILE A 229 0.01 12.26 24.42
CA ILE A 229 0.05 12.67 23.02
C ILE A 229 -0.49 11.54 22.14
N LEU A 230 -0.06 10.29 22.35
CA LEU A 230 -0.61 9.15 21.62
C LEU A 230 -2.13 9.05 21.81
N ASN A 231 -2.65 9.21 23.03
CA ASN A 231 -4.09 9.20 23.27
C ASN A 231 -4.84 10.35 22.57
N ILE A 232 -4.22 11.54 22.43
CA ILE A 232 -4.79 12.65 21.67
C ILE A 232 -4.85 12.30 20.18
N ILE A 233 -3.75 11.76 19.64
CA ILE A 233 -3.67 11.27 18.24
C ILE A 233 -4.78 10.25 17.99
N LEU A 234 -4.92 9.22 18.85
CA LEU A 234 -5.91 8.16 18.73
C LEU A 234 -7.36 8.66 18.82
N LYS A 235 -7.62 9.84 19.38
CA LYS A 235 -8.95 10.45 19.47
C LYS A 235 -9.28 11.40 18.32
N ASN A 236 -8.31 11.74 17.46
CA ASN A 236 -8.49 12.71 16.39
C ASN A 236 -8.17 12.08 15.03
N GLY A 237 -9.19 11.90 14.18
CA GLY A 237 -9.02 11.23 12.88
C GLY A 237 -7.97 11.87 11.94
N LYS A 238 -7.84 13.20 11.93
CA LYS A 238 -6.82 13.89 11.12
C LYS A 238 -5.42 13.62 11.65
N LEU A 239 -5.25 13.56 12.96
CA LEU A 239 -3.97 13.17 13.58
C LEU A 239 -3.66 11.70 13.38
N GLN A 240 -4.65 10.81 13.41
CA GLN A 240 -4.45 9.40 13.09
C GLN A 240 -3.92 9.24 11.66
N GLN A 241 -4.52 9.91 10.67
CA GLN A 241 -4.03 9.89 9.28
C GLN A 241 -2.55 10.29 9.18
N LYS A 242 -2.18 11.41 9.81
CA LYS A 242 -0.81 11.91 9.86
C LYS A 242 0.14 10.97 10.60
N PHE A 243 -0.30 10.41 11.72
CA PHE A 243 0.49 9.45 12.49
C PHE A 243 0.74 8.17 11.70
N ILE A 244 -0.25 7.67 10.95
CA ILE A 244 -0.07 6.50 10.07
C ILE A 244 0.94 6.80 8.96
N MET A 245 0.92 8.00 8.34
CA MET A 245 1.92 8.41 7.34
C MET A 245 3.36 8.27 7.85
N LEU A 246 3.58 8.58 9.12
CA LEU A 246 4.86 8.49 9.79
C LEU A 246 5.19 7.06 10.26
N PHE A 247 4.22 6.40 10.90
CA PHE A 247 4.45 5.16 11.63
C PHE A 247 4.54 3.94 10.71
N LEU A 248 3.67 3.83 9.71
CA LEU A 248 3.57 2.63 8.89
C LEU A 248 4.81 2.37 8.02
N PRO A 249 5.32 3.33 7.23
CA PRO A 249 6.49 3.05 6.39
C PRO A 249 7.73 2.71 7.21
N LYS A 250 7.81 3.26 8.41
CA LYS A 250 8.88 3.00 9.37
C LYS A 250 8.85 1.59 9.92
N LEU A 251 7.65 1.15 10.29
CA LEU A 251 7.42 -0.22 10.70
C LEU A 251 7.73 -1.19 9.55
N VAL A 252 7.38 -0.86 8.30
CA VAL A 252 7.75 -1.66 7.12
C VAL A 252 9.28 -1.72 6.96
N ALA A 253 9.98 -0.58 7.05
CA ALA A 253 11.43 -0.52 6.94
C ALA A 253 12.13 -1.37 8.02
N ASP A 254 11.68 -1.31 9.28
CA ASP A 254 12.24 -2.13 10.36
C ASP A 254 12.05 -3.62 10.08
N ARG A 255 10.86 -4.04 9.63
CA ARG A 255 10.58 -5.45 9.32
C ARG A 255 11.33 -5.99 8.11
N LEU A 256 11.78 -5.10 7.22
CA LEU A 256 12.48 -5.45 5.98
C LEU A 256 13.99 -5.18 6.00
N LYS A 257 14.54 -4.69 7.11
CA LYS A 257 15.96 -4.32 7.20
C LYS A 257 16.90 -5.47 6.82
N ASN A 258 16.58 -6.69 7.22
CA ASN A 258 17.41 -7.87 6.91
C ASN A 258 17.31 -8.32 5.45
N HIS A 259 16.31 -7.83 4.71
CA HIS A 259 16.10 -8.11 3.30
C HIS A 259 16.76 -7.08 2.41
N LYS A 260 17.53 -6.12 2.95
CA LYS A 260 18.30 -5.11 2.20
C LYS A 260 17.47 -4.37 1.13
N TRP A 261 16.20 -4.09 1.43
CA TRP A 261 15.34 -3.27 0.59
C TRP A 261 15.52 -1.80 0.95
N ASN A 262 15.91 -1.00 -0.04
CA ASN A 262 15.79 0.45 0.01
C ASN A 262 14.38 0.82 -0.47
N ILE A 263 13.62 1.49 0.39
CA ILE A 263 12.22 1.85 0.20
C ILE A 263 12.15 3.36 -0.06
N ILE A 264 11.72 3.74 -1.26
CA ILE A 264 11.55 5.13 -1.64
C ILE A 264 10.06 5.44 -1.64
N ILE A 265 9.65 6.45 -0.88
CA ILE A 265 8.26 6.93 -0.88
C ILE A 265 8.13 8.02 -1.94
N ASN A 266 7.62 7.65 -3.11
CA ASN A 266 7.39 8.59 -4.20
C ASN A 266 6.24 9.55 -3.86
N HIS A 267 5.18 9.01 -3.26
CA HIS A 267 4.01 9.78 -2.85
C HIS A 267 3.47 9.23 -1.53
N ALA A 268 3.11 10.11 -0.60
CA ALA A 268 2.32 9.76 0.57
C ALA A 268 1.23 10.81 0.77
N TYR A 269 -0.02 10.39 0.63
CA TYR A 269 -1.16 11.31 0.66
C TYR A 269 -2.20 10.94 1.70
N ILE A 270 -2.84 11.97 2.25
CA ILE A 270 -4.08 11.84 3.00
C ILE A 270 -5.21 12.50 2.22
N TYR A 271 -6.40 11.91 2.29
CA TYR A 271 -7.60 12.47 1.67
C TYR A 271 -8.85 11.99 2.40
N GLY A 272 -10.00 12.58 2.04
CA GLY A 272 -11.29 12.15 2.61
C GLY A 272 -11.52 12.56 4.06
N SER A 273 -10.84 13.61 4.55
CA SER A 273 -11.04 14.14 5.91
C SER A 273 -12.31 15.00 6.08
N LEU A 274 -13.23 14.97 5.11
CA LEU A 274 -14.51 15.72 5.14
C LEU A 274 -15.65 14.86 5.71
N PRO A 275 -16.74 15.48 6.23
CA PRO A 275 -17.83 14.78 6.93
C PRO A 275 -18.49 13.63 6.15
N ASP A 276 -18.52 13.71 4.81
CA ASP A 276 -19.16 12.70 3.96
C ASP A 276 -18.17 11.71 3.34
N SER A 277 -16.92 11.70 3.80
CA SER A 277 -15.86 10.83 3.27
C SER A 277 -15.16 10.01 4.34
N ALA A 278 -14.82 8.77 3.97
CA ALA A 278 -13.91 7.97 4.79
C ALA A 278 -12.50 8.59 4.69
N PRO A 279 -11.83 8.87 5.82
CA PRO A 279 -10.45 9.31 5.81
C PRO A 279 -9.58 8.18 5.27
N MET A 280 -8.69 8.49 4.33
CA MET A 280 -7.79 7.53 3.72
C MET A 280 -6.36 8.03 3.78
N THR A 281 -5.41 7.09 3.86
CA THR A 281 -3.99 7.36 3.68
C THR A 281 -3.47 6.44 2.59
N THR A 282 -2.71 6.97 1.64
CA THR A 282 -2.15 6.21 0.53
C THR A 282 -0.66 6.48 0.34
N TRP A 283 0.06 5.46 -0.10
CA TRP A 283 1.48 5.53 -0.47
C TRP A 283 1.70 4.92 -1.84
N ILE A 284 2.68 5.48 -2.54
CA ILE A 284 3.38 4.83 -3.65
C ILE A 284 4.82 4.63 -3.19
N MET A 285 5.20 3.38 -3.00
CA MET A 285 6.51 2.98 -2.50
C MET A 285 7.24 2.18 -3.58
N SER A 286 8.50 2.51 -3.86
CA SER A 286 9.38 1.66 -4.66
C SER A 286 10.34 0.89 -3.77
N PHE A 287 10.59 -0.36 -4.12
CA PHE A 287 11.45 -1.28 -3.39
C PHE A 287 12.63 -1.64 -4.29
N ARG A 288 13.81 -1.14 -3.93
CA ARG A 288 15.06 -1.38 -4.66
C ARG A 288 15.99 -2.21 -3.81
N LYS A 289 16.53 -3.29 -4.38
CA LYS A 289 17.49 -4.11 -3.67
C LYS A 289 18.83 -3.36 -3.55
N ASN A 290 19.35 -3.21 -2.34
CA ASN A 290 20.70 -2.70 -2.14
C ASN A 290 21.70 -3.86 -2.32
N ASN A 291 22.34 -3.88 -3.48
CA ASN A 291 23.32 -4.90 -3.87
C ASN A 291 24.76 -4.51 -3.51
N SER A 292 24.99 -3.42 -2.78
CA SER A 292 26.36 -3.06 -2.38
C SER A 292 26.91 -4.07 -1.36
N ASP A 293 28.16 -4.50 -1.56
CA ASP A 293 28.82 -5.52 -0.72
C ASP A 293 28.93 -5.11 0.76
N GLY A 294 28.83 -3.81 1.06
CA GLY A 294 28.85 -3.23 2.41
C GLY A 294 27.47 -2.95 3.02
N ALA A 295 26.37 -3.15 2.30
CA ALA A 295 25.04 -2.85 2.82
C ALA A 295 24.67 -3.79 3.99
N THR A 296 24.50 -3.20 5.17
CA THR A 296 23.96 -3.88 6.35
C THR A 296 22.45 -3.60 6.44
N GLY A 297 21.73 -4.42 7.21
CA GLY A 297 20.31 -4.15 7.44
C GLY A 297 20.08 -2.80 8.14
N ASN A 298 20.96 -2.43 9.06
CA ASN A 298 20.88 -1.14 9.74
C ASN A 298 21.09 0.03 8.77
N SER A 299 22.11 0.00 7.92
CA SER A 299 22.32 1.09 6.95
C SER A 299 21.13 1.27 6.00
N CYS A 300 20.55 0.17 5.51
CA CYS A 300 19.31 0.23 4.71
C CYS A 300 18.14 0.83 5.50
N TYR A 301 18.00 0.47 6.78
CA TYR A 301 16.97 1.03 7.64
C TYR A 301 17.13 2.54 7.85
N GLU A 302 18.35 3.01 8.10
CA GLU A 302 18.65 4.44 8.28
C GLU A 302 18.33 5.24 7.02
N ASP A 303 18.78 4.74 5.85
CA ASP A 303 18.47 5.33 4.55
C ASP A 303 16.95 5.42 4.31
N ASN A 304 16.22 4.36 4.64
CA ASN A 304 14.76 4.34 4.52
C ASN A 304 14.12 5.41 5.41
N VAL A 305 14.52 5.48 6.69
CA VAL A 305 13.94 6.43 7.66
C VAL A 305 14.09 7.87 7.20
N ASN A 306 15.23 8.25 6.63
CA ASN A 306 15.50 9.61 6.16
C ASN A 306 14.58 9.99 4.98
N ASN A 307 14.05 9.00 4.25
CA ASN A 307 13.22 9.22 3.06
C ASN A 307 11.71 9.13 3.30
N ILE A 308 11.25 8.66 4.47
CA ILE A 308 9.81 8.43 4.74
C ILE A 308 8.97 9.69 4.56
N LEU A 309 9.51 10.86 4.91
CA LEU A 309 8.76 12.10 5.02
C LEU A 309 9.01 13.08 3.85
N ASN A 310 9.56 12.61 2.72
CA ASN A 310 10.01 13.49 1.63
C ASN A 310 8.93 13.89 0.62
N ASN A 311 7.72 13.32 0.65
CA ASN A 311 6.64 13.60 -0.32
C ASN A 311 5.24 13.54 0.32
N LEU A 312 5.05 14.25 1.43
CA LEU A 312 3.79 14.26 2.17
C LEU A 312 2.83 15.33 1.63
N ALA A 313 1.62 14.94 1.24
CA ALA A 313 0.61 15.91 0.81
C ALA A 313 -0.83 15.54 1.23
N GLU A 314 -1.72 16.53 1.20
CA GLU A 314 -3.16 16.37 1.38
C GLU A 314 -3.84 16.59 0.03
N ILE A 315 -4.75 15.70 -0.36
CA ILE A 315 -5.61 15.88 -1.53
C ILE A 315 -6.97 16.41 -1.04
N ASP A 316 -7.29 17.65 -1.41
CA ASP A 316 -8.55 18.28 -1.03
C ASP A 316 -9.75 17.72 -1.84
N SER A 317 -10.98 18.11 -1.47
CA SER A 317 -12.20 17.62 -2.16
C SER A 317 -12.25 17.88 -3.65
N ASN A 318 -11.49 18.87 -4.14
CA ASN A 318 -11.42 19.22 -5.55
C ASN A 318 -10.33 18.45 -6.29
N GLY A 319 -9.64 17.52 -5.62
CA GLY A 319 -8.53 16.77 -6.18
C GLY A 319 -7.22 17.56 -6.25
N ARG A 320 -7.11 18.70 -5.56
CA ARG A 320 -5.86 19.50 -5.54
C ARG A 320 -4.92 18.98 -4.48
N VAL A 321 -3.65 18.86 -4.83
CA VAL A 321 -2.58 18.38 -3.95
C VAL A 321 -1.95 19.58 -3.22
N LYS A 322 -1.81 19.48 -1.89
CA LYS A 322 -1.17 20.49 -1.05
C LYS A 322 -0.11 19.83 -0.18
N ALA A 323 1.15 20.26 -0.26
CA ALA A 323 2.22 19.75 0.59
C ALA A 323 1.89 19.98 2.09
N ILE A 324 2.23 19.01 2.94
CA ILE A 324 1.99 19.07 4.39
C ILE A 324 3.24 19.48 5.17
N VAL A 325 4.42 18.99 4.75
CA VAL A 325 5.74 19.24 5.33
C VAL A 325 6.72 19.52 4.21
#